data_AF-A0A4R7SRL4-F1
#
_entry.id   AF-A0A4R7SRL4-F1
#
_cell.length_a   1.000
_cell.length_b   1.000
_cell.length_c   1.000
_cell.angle_alpha   90.00
_cell.angle_beta   90.00
_cell.angle_gamma   90.00
#
_symmetry.space_group_name_H-M   'P 1'
#
loop_
_entity.id
_entity.type
_entity.pdbx_description
1 polymer ?
#
loop_
_entity_poly.entity_id
_entity_poly.type
_entity_poly.pdbx_seq_one_letter_code
_entity_poly.pdbx_strand_id
1 'polypeptide(L)' 'MPEVQIRKGEPVDRALKRLKTKLEMEGILEEMRRLRAHENPKERTKRKARAAAKRGKIRFRFTLPKTAEGAPAPTA' A
#
# COMPACT_ATOMS: atom_id res chain seq x y z
N MET A 1 0.29 1.43 -19.23
CA MET A 1 0.81 0.05 -19.19
C MET A 1 2.27 0.12 -18.78
N PRO A 2 2.67 -0.58 -17.71
CA PRO A 2 4.01 -0.45 -17.17
C PRO A 2 5.02 -1.19 -18.06
N GLU A 3 6.04 -0.47 -18.51
CA GLU A 3 7.17 -1.01 -19.25
C GLU A 3 8.44 -0.98 -18.37
N VAL A 4 9.28 -2.02 -18.49
CA VAL A 4 10.60 -2.08 -17.84
C VAL A 4 11.64 -2.46 -18.89
N GLN A 5 12.52 -1.51 -19.21
CA GLN A 5 13.66 -1.75 -20.08
C GLN A 5 14.77 -2.44 -19.29
N ILE A 6 15.28 -3.55 -19.83
CA ILE A 6 16.34 -4.37 -19.21
C ILE A 6 17.66 -4.05 -19.91
N ARG A 7 18.71 -3.71 -19.15
CA ARG A 7 20.06 -3.49 -19.68
C ARG A 7 20.84 -4.81 -19.72
N LYS A 8 21.75 -4.97 -20.69
CA LYS A 8 22.63 -6.16 -20.79
C LYS A 8 23.48 -6.26 -19.52
N GLY A 9 23.34 -7.36 -18.78
CA GLY A 9 24.04 -7.62 -17.51
C GLY A 9 23.17 -7.54 -16.25
N GLU A 10 21.90 -7.14 -16.34
CA GLU A 10 20.99 -7.27 -15.20
C GLU A 10 20.46 -8.71 -15.04
N PRO A 11 20.41 -9.24 -13.80
CA PRO A 11 19.74 -10.51 -13.55
C PRO A 11 18.24 -10.34 -13.82
N VAL A 12 17.68 -11.29 -14.59
CA VAL A 12 16.27 -11.28 -15.03
C VAL A 12 15.30 -11.15 -13.85
N ASP A 13 15.60 -11.80 -12.73
CA ASP A 13 14.81 -11.71 -11.49
C ASP A 13 14.65 -10.28 -10.96
N ARG A 14 15.67 -9.44 -11.12
CA ARG A 14 15.62 -8.04 -10.67
C ARG A 14 14.76 -7.18 -11.58
N ALA A 15 14.73 -7.48 -12.88
CA ALA A 15 13.79 -6.86 -13.81
C ALA A 15 12.34 -7.26 -13.49
N LEU A 16 12.08 -8.55 -13.24
CA LEU A 16 10.76 -9.05 -12.85
C LEU A 16 10.26 -8.43 -11.56
N LYS A 17 11.12 -8.29 -10.54
CA LYS A 17 10.77 -7.60 -9.29
C LYS A 17 10.37 -6.14 -9.53
N ARG A 18 11.13 -5.40 -10.35
CA ARG A 18 10.81 -4.00 -10.69
C ARG A 18 9.48 -3.89 -11.43
N LEU A 19 9.22 -4.78 -12.39
CA LEU A 19 7.96 -4.81 -13.12
C LEU A 19 6.78 -5.08 -12.17
N LYS A 20 6.92 -6.06 -11.27
CA LYS A 20 5.92 -6.36 -10.24
C LYS A 20 5.67 -5.13 -9.35
N THR A 21 6.71 -4.46 -8.87
CA THR A 21 6.55 -3.25 -8.05
C THR A 21 5.84 -2.13 -8.81
N LYS A 22 6.15 -1.90 -10.09
CA LYS A 22 5.42 -0.92 -10.92
C LYS A 22 3.94 -1.27 -11.07
N LEU A 23 3.62 -2.54 -11.33
CA LEU A 23 2.24 -3.04 -11.41
C LEU A 23 1.46 -2.88 -10.10
N GLU A 24 2.14 -3.10 -8.96
CA GLU A 24 1.57 -2.90 -7.62
C GLU A 24 1.39 -1.41 -7.29
N MET A 25 2.32 -0.54 -7.70
CA MET A 25 2.23 0.91 -7.54
C MET A 25 1.10 1.53 -8.37
N GLU A 26 0.94 1.10 -9.61
CA GLU A 26 -0.18 1.53 -10.47
C GLU A 26 -1.53 0.95 -10.00
N GLY A 27 -1.51 -0.10 -9.15
CA GLY A 27 -2.73 -0.70 -8.59
C GLY A 27 -3.50 -1.58 -9.57
N ILE A 28 -2.93 -1.89 -10.74
CA ILE A 28 -3.58 -2.67 -11.82
C ILE A 28 -4.02 -4.05 -11.30
N LEU A 29 -3.19 -4.69 -10.47
CA LEU A 29 -3.52 -6.01 -9.90
C LEU A 29 -4.71 -5.95 -8.92
N GLU A 30 -4.84 -4.85 -8.17
CA GLU A 30 -5.97 -4.63 -7.26
C GLU A 30 -7.24 -4.29 -8.03
N GLU A 31 -7.11 -3.55 -9.13
CA GLU A 31 -8.21 -3.23 -10.04
C GLU A 31 -8.73 -4.45 -10.81
N MET A 32 -7.85 -5.32 -11.31
CA MET A 32 -8.25 -6.60 -11.90
C MET A 32 -9.04 -7.44 -10.90
N ARG A 33 -8.58 -7.54 -9.64
CA ARG A 33 -9.31 -8.29 -8.61
C ARG A 33 -10.69 -7.70 -8.33
N ARG A 34 -10.81 -6.37 -8.36
CA ARG A 34 -12.09 -5.66 -8.20
C ARG A 34 -13.06 -5.95 -9.34
N LEU A 35 -12.57 -5.97 -10.59
CA LEU A 35 -13.41 -6.13 -11.78
C LEU A 35 -13.84 -7.57 -12.05
N ARG A 36 -13.27 -8.57 -11.36
CA ARG A 36 -13.66 -9.99 -11.50
C ARG A 36 -15.12 -10.27 -11.11
N ALA A 37 -15.70 -9.46 -10.23
CA ALA A 37 -17.10 -9.61 -9.81
C ALA A 37 -17.76 -8.24 -9.70
N HIS A 38 -19.07 -8.18 -9.90
CA HIS A 38 -19.83 -6.94 -9.74
C HIS A 38 -19.84 -6.51 -8.26
N GLU A 39 -19.28 -5.35 -7.96
CA GLU A 39 -19.29 -4.75 -6.62
C GLU A 39 -20.52 -3.84 -6.45
N ASN A 40 -21.35 -4.15 -5.46
CA ASN A 40 -22.55 -3.36 -5.16
C ASN A 40 -22.18 -1.95 -4.64
N PRO A 41 -23.05 -0.93 -4.79
CA PRO A 41 -22.74 0.44 -4.35
C PRO A 41 -22.37 0.55 -2.86
N LYS A 42 -23.04 -0.22 -1.99
CA LYS A 42 -22.75 -0.30 -0.55
C LYS A 42 -21.40 -0.96 -0.25
N GLU A 43 -20.95 -1.87 -1.10
CA GLU A 43 -19.65 -2.53 -0.96
C GLU A 43 -18.53 -1.59 -1.41
N ARG A 44 -18.76 -0.82 -2.49
CA ARG A 44 -17.84 0.24 -2.94
C ARG A 44 -17.54 1.25 -1.84
N THR A 45 -18.56 1.71 -1.11
CA THR A 45 -18.36 2.69 -0.01
C THR A 45 -17.60 2.06 1.15
N LYS A 46 -17.97 0.85 1.58
CA LYS A 46 -17.24 0.09 2.63
C LYS A 46 -15.78 -0.16 2.25
N ARG A 47 -15.49 -0.51 0.99
CA ARG A 47 -14.13 -0.73 0.50
C ARG A 47 -13.29 0.53 0.52
N LYS A 48 -13.84 1.66 0.04
CA LYS A 48 -13.16 2.97 0.07
C LYS A 48 -12.77 3.38 1.49
N ALA A 49 -13.69 3.23 2.45
CA ALA A 49 -13.42 3.52 3.86
C ALA A 49 -12.31 2.62 4.43
N ARG A 50 -12.36 1.31 4.14
CA ARG A 50 -11.32 0.35 4.56
C ARG A 50 -9.95 0.67 3.95
N ALA A 51 -9.89 1.02 2.67
CA ALA A 51 -8.65 1.36 1.98
C ALA A 51 -8.02 2.64 2.54
N ALA A 52 -8.83 3.67 2.80
CA ALA A 52 -8.37 4.92 3.43
C ALA A 52 -7.84 4.68 4.85
N ALA A 53 -8.57 3.91 5.67
CA ALA A 53 -8.13 3.55 7.02
C ALA A 53 -6.82 2.74 7.01
N LYS A 54 -6.66 1.79 6.07
CA LYS A 54 -5.42 1.01 5.92
C LYS A 54 -4.24 1.90 5.52
N ARG A 55 -4.42 2.80 4.55
CA ARG A 55 -3.39 3.76 4.12
C ARG A 55 -2.98 4.70 5.26
N GLY A 56 -3.95 5.22 6.01
CA GLY A 56 -3.70 6.04 7.20
C GLY A 56 -2.89 5.30 8.26
N LYS A 57 -3.30 4.08 8.64
CA LYS A 57 -2.57 3.25 9.61
C LYS A 57 -1.12 3.00 9.20
N ILE A 58 -0.87 2.66 7.93
CA ILE A 58 0.50 2.39 7.44
C ILE A 58 1.35 3.67 7.46
N ARG A 59 0.77 4.82 7.09
CA ARG A 59 1.47 6.12 7.10
C ARG A 59 1.94 6.49 8.51
N PHE A 60 1.07 6.35 9.50
CA PHE A 60 1.38 6.73 10.88
C PHE A 60 2.13 5.66 11.68
N ARG A 61 2.13 4.40 11.22
CA ARG A 61 2.86 3.30 11.89
C ARG A 61 4.36 3.53 11.99
N PHE A 62 4.94 4.26 11.05
CA PHE A 62 6.38 4.50 10.98
C PHE A 62 6.79 5.94 11.27
N THR A 63 5.84 6.87 11.42
CA THR A 63 6.13 8.30 11.63
C THR A 63 5.81 8.81 13.02
N LEU A 64 5.06 8.05 13.84
CA LEU A 64 4.88 8.40 15.24
C LEU A 64 5.98 7.74 16.09
N PRO A 65 6.87 8.49 16.75
CA PRO A 65 7.67 7.92 17.82
C PRO A 65 6.70 7.38 18.88
N LYS A 66 6.93 6.15 19.35
CA LYS A 66 6.25 5.61 20.54
C LYS A 66 6.46 6.63 21.65
N THR A 67 5.44 7.41 21.99
CA THR A 67 5.49 8.31 23.15
C THR A 67 5.91 7.46 24.32
N ALA A 68 7.06 7.77 24.91
CA ALA A 68 7.61 7.04 26.02
C ALA A 68 6.61 7.12 27.18
N GLU A 69 5.89 6.03 27.43
CA GLU A 69 5.17 5.81 28.68
C GLU A 69 6.21 5.78 29.80
N GLY A 70 6.26 6.83 30.63
CA GLY A 70 7.15 6.83 31.80
C GLY A 70 7.56 8.17 32.41
N ALA A 71 6.84 9.28 32.20
CA ALA A 71 7.07 10.49 33.00
C ALA A 71 6.03 10.58 34.13
N PRO A 72 6.42 10.56 35.42
CA PRO A 72 5.47 10.77 36.51
C PRO A 72 4.93 12.21 36.41
N ALA A 73 3.61 12.34 36.53
CA ALA A 73 2.92 13.63 36.52
C ALA A 73 3.52 14.57 37.58
N PRO A 74 3.71 15.87 37.29
CA PRO A 74 4.10 16.82 38.32
C PRO A 74 2.94 16.97 39.30
N THR A 75 3.11 16.45 40.51
CA THR A 75 2.24 16.72 41.65
C THR A 75 2.32 18.21 41.97
N ALA A 76 1.18 18.90 41.92
CA ALA A 76 1.03 20.29 42.33
C ALA A 76 0.88 20.40 43.85
#